data_AF-A0A2X0XHN7-F1
#
_entry.id   AF-A0A2X0XHN7-F1
#
_cell.length_a   1.000
_cell.length_b   1.000
_cell.length_c   1.000
_cell.angle_alpha   90.00
_cell.angle_beta   90.00
_cell.angle_gamma   90.00
#
_symmetry.space_group_name_H-M   'P 1'
#
loop_
_entity.id
_entity.type
_entity.pdbx_description
1 polymer ?
#
loop_
_entity_poly.entity_id
_entity_poly.type
_entity_poly.pdbx_seq_one_letter_code
_entity_poly.pdbx_strand_id
1 'polypeptide(L)'
;MLDQQIPNIPWRQLTTPYGRGTAIPKLIEQEQYTQLAELIEHQGTLWQVTPWVLLVLLKKLTRKKLEVVSLQEVQLYLAVAHAITKDYLDPVNTVKNMQELLDVNYLWIENEDNDEQEWEKETPKGYEEQAFVGYYYYSYMLLQEAVPIFSTITARNNEAAECLAELLTLLRNPTIK
;
A
#
# COMPACT_ATOMS: atom_id res chain seq x y z
N MET A 1 -2.38 11.40 -7.82
CA MET A 1 -2.77 9.98 -8.00
C MET A 1 -4.20 9.73 -7.54
N LEU A 2 -4.63 10.29 -6.41
CA LEU A 2 -5.99 10.11 -5.88
C LEU A 2 -7.11 10.69 -6.76
N ASP A 3 -6.79 11.55 -7.73
CA ASP A 3 -7.76 12.08 -8.73
C ASP A 3 -7.88 11.22 -10.00
N GLN A 4 -6.97 10.27 -10.23
CA GLN A 4 -6.97 9.41 -11.43
C GLN A 4 -7.92 8.22 -11.28
N GLN A 5 -8.45 7.68 -12.37
CA GLN A 5 -9.27 6.46 -12.31
C GLN A 5 -8.44 5.27 -11.77
N ILE A 6 -9.06 4.41 -10.95
CA ILE A 6 -8.42 3.17 -10.50
C ILE A 6 -8.33 2.25 -11.73
N PRO A 7 -7.14 1.77 -12.12
CA PRO A 7 -7.01 0.83 -13.22
C PRO A 7 -7.65 -0.52 -12.89
N ASN A 8 -7.78 -1.41 -13.86
CA ASN A 8 -8.12 -2.80 -13.57
C ASN A 8 -6.93 -3.47 -12.86
N ILE A 9 -7.05 -3.73 -11.56
CA ILE A 9 -5.96 -4.30 -10.75
C ILE A 9 -6.05 -5.84 -10.82
N PRO A 10 -5.03 -6.53 -11.35
CA PRO A 10 -5.02 -7.98 -11.48
C PRO A 10 -4.65 -8.65 -10.13
N TRP A 11 -5.53 -8.55 -9.14
CA TRP A 11 -5.27 -8.98 -7.76
C TRP A 11 -4.71 -10.41 -7.60
N ARG A 12 -5.13 -11.33 -8.47
CA ARG A 12 -4.66 -12.72 -8.47
C ARG A 12 -3.19 -12.88 -8.87
N GLN A 13 -2.66 -11.94 -9.65
CA GLN A 13 -1.29 -11.94 -10.16
C GLN A 13 -0.32 -11.14 -9.28
N LEU A 14 -0.84 -10.47 -8.23
CA LEU A 14 -0.05 -9.70 -7.28
C LEU A 14 0.17 -10.52 -6.01
N THR A 15 1.38 -10.46 -5.46
CA THR A 15 1.75 -11.20 -4.25
C THR A 15 1.42 -10.46 -2.96
N THR A 16 1.19 -11.25 -1.91
CA THR A 16 1.08 -10.87 -0.49
C THR A 16 2.07 -11.73 0.30
N PRO A 17 2.33 -11.45 1.60
CA PRO A 17 3.18 -12.31 2.43
C PRO A 17 2.72 -13.76 2.50
N TYR A 18 1.44 -14.02 2.21
CA TYR A 18 0.80 -15.32 2.37
C TYR A 18 0.23 -15.86 1.04
N GLY A 19 0.78 -15.42 -0.09
CA GLY A 19 0.41 -15.91 -1.42
C GLY A 19 -0.07 -14.81 -2.35
N ARG A 20 -1.33 -14.87 -2.79
CA ARG A 20 -1.91 -13.96 -3.80
C ARG A 20 -2.85 -12.92 -3.22
N GLY A 21 -3.03 -11.81 -3.93
CA GLY A 21 -3.97 -10.74 -3.58
C GLY A 21 -5.45 -11.06 -3.78
N THR A 22 -5.83 -12.30 -4.14
CA THR A 22 -7.19 -12.70 -4.53
C THR A 22 -8.28 -12.34 -3.50
N ALA A 23 -7.96 -12.37 -2.19
CA ALA A 23 -8.91 -12.05 -1.13
C ALA A 23 -9.13 -10.53 -0.94
N ILE A 24 -8.21 -9.69 -1.41
CA ILE A 24 -8.15 -8.25 -1.11
C ILE A 24 -9.43 -7.51 -1.50
N PRO A 25 -10.02 -7.68 -2.70
CA PRO A 25 -11.24 -6.94 -3.07
C PRO A 25 -12.37 -7.13 -2.06
N LYS A 26 -12.58 -8.38 -1.64
CA LYS A 26 -13.60 -8.73 -0.63
C LYS A 26 -13.28 -8.12 0.73
N LEU A 27 -12.02 -8.16 1.15
CA LEU A 27 -11.60 -7.55 2.42
C LEU A 27 -11.77 -6.03 2.44
N ILE A 28 -11.54 -5.35 1.31
CA ILE A 28 -11.79 -3.91 1.12
C ILE A 28 -13.28 -3.58 1.21
N GLU A 29 -14.14 -4.41 0.62
CA GLU A 29 -15.60 -4.25 0.70
C GLU A 29 -16.12 -4.46 2.12
N GLN A 30 -15.54 -5.41 2.84
CA GLN A 30 -15.90 -5.77 4.22
C GLN A 30 -15.19 -4.95 5.29
N GLU A 31 -14.40 -3.93 4.91
CA GLU A 31 -13.65 -3.07 5.81
C GLU A 31 -12.78 -3.85 6.82
N GLN A 32 -12.19 -4.98 6.38
CA GLN A 32 -11.34 -5.85 7.21
C GLN A 32 -9.91 -5.29 7.30
N TYR A 33 -9.75 -4.11 7.90
CA TYR A 33 -8.49 -3.36 7.89
C TYR A 33 -7.32 -4.08 8.54
N THR A 34 -7.53 -4.79 9.65
CA THR A 34 -6.45 -5.56 10.31
C THR A 34 -5.90 -6.65 9.39
N GLN A 35 -6.78 -7.42 8.74
CA GLN A 35 -6.35 -8.46 7.78
C GLN A 35 -5.71 -7.85 6.54
N LEU A 36 -6.22 -6.70 6.05
CA LEU A 36 -5.60 -5.99 4.94
C LEU A 36 -4.20 -5.51 5.29
N ALA A 37 -3.97 -4.99 6.50
CA ALA A 37 -2.66 -4.55 6.96
C ALA A 37 -1.64 -5.69 6.87
N GLU A 38 -1.98 -6.87 7.39
CA GLU A 38 -1.14 -8.08 7.33
C GLU A 38 -0.86 -8.57 5.91
N LEU A 39 -1.69 -8.24 4.92
CA LEU A 39 -1.50 -8.64 3.52
C LEU A 39 -0.66 -7.65 2.71
N ILE A 40 -0.56 -6.40 3.16
CA ILE A 40 0.13 -5.32 2.44
C ILE A 40 1.43 -4.89 3.13
N GLU A 41 1.59 -5.18 4.40
CA GLU A 41 2.80 -4.92 5.15
C GLU A 41 3.05 -6.12 6.06
N HIS A 42 4.28 -6.63 6.05
CA HIS A 42 4.69 -7.64 7.01
C HIS A 42 6.16 -7.48 7.36
N GLN A 43 6.45 -7.33 8.66
CA GLN A 43 7.81 -7.21 9.22
C GLN A 43 8.64 -6.11 8.55
N GLY A 44 8.02 -4.98 8.24
CA GLY A 44 8.65 -3.80 7.63
C GLY A 44 8.89 -3.93 6.13
N THR A 45 8.25 -4.91 5.47
CA THR A 45 8.30 -5.09 4.01
C THR A 45 6.94 -4.79 3.40
N LEU A 46 6.93 -3.92 2.38
CA LEU A 46 5.77 -3.68 1.53
C LEU A 46 5.75 -4.67 0.36
N TRP A 47 4.56 -5.13 0.01
CA TRP A 47 4.33 -6.17 -0.99
C TRP A 47 3.75 -5.59 -2.27
N GLN A 48 3.69 -6.39 -3.34
CA GLN A 48 3.20 -5.93 -4.65
C GLN A 48 1.82 -5.28 -4.57
N VAL A 49 0.96 -5.79 -3.68
CA VAL A 49 -0.41 -5.30 -3.49
C VAL A 49 -0.50 -3.95 -2.77
N THR A 50 0.52 -3.52 -2.02
CA THR A 50 0.43 -2.38 -1.10
C THR A 50 0.01 -1.06 -1.75
N PRO A 51 0.70 -0.56 -2.79
CA PRO A 51 0.34 0.72 -3.37
C PRO A 51 -1.09 0.68 -3.96
N TRP A 52 -1.55 -0.48 -4.43
CA TRP A 52 -2.89 -0.67 -4.98
C TRP A 52 -3.98 -0.68 -3.92
N VAL A 53 -3.76 -1.37 -2.79
CA VAL A 53 -4.69 -1.33 -1.66
C VAL A 53 -4.82 0.08 -1.12
N LEU A 54 -3.69 0.79 -0.94
CA LEU A 54 -3.70 2.19 -0.53
C LEU A 54 -4.47 3.08 -1.50
N LEU A 55 -4.24 2.95 -2.81
CA LEU A 55 -4.97 3.72 -3.82
C LEU A 55 -6.49 3.54 -3.67
N VAL A 56 -6.96 2.30 -3.53
CA VAL A 56 -8.39 2.01 -3.39
C VAL A 56 -8.94 2.57 -2.07
N LEU A 57 -8.27 2.29 -0.95
CA LEU A 57 -8.71 2.72 0.37
C LEU A 57 -8.74 4.24 0.52
N LEU A 58 -7.69 4.94 0.09
CA LEU A 58 -7.62 6.40 0.17
C LEU A 58 -8.65 7.09 -0.73
N LYS A 59 -8.94 6.52 -1.92
CA LYS A 59 -10.05 7.01 -2.76
C LYS A 59 -11.43 6.73 -2.16
N LYS A 60 -11.60 5.64 -1.39
CA LYS A 60 -12.82 5.43 -0.60
C LYS A 60 -12.90 6.44 0.54
N LEU A 61 -11.77 6.71 1.22
CA LEU A 61 -11.67 7.66 2.32
C LEU A 61 -12.06 9.08 1.90
N THR A 62 -11.67 9.54 0.71
CA THR A 62 -12.05 10.87 0.19
C THR A 62 -13.57 11.07 0.03
N ARG A 63 -14.34 9.98 0.01
CA ARG A 63 -15.80 9.97 -0.13
C ARG A 63 -16.51 9.53 1.16
N LYS A 64 -15.75 9.04 2.15
CA LYS A 64 -16.28 8.52 3.42
C LYS A 64 -16.57 9.70 4.35
N LYS A 65 -17.58 9.56 5.21
CA LYS A 65 -17.80 10.51 6.32
C LYS A 65 -16.65 10.35 7.32
N LEU A 66 -16.03 11.44 7.74
CA LEU A 66 -14.78 11.38 8.51
C LEU A 66 -15.00 10.89 9.94
N GLU A 67 -16.21 11.07 10.47
CA GLU A 67 -16.62 10.66 11.81
C GLU A 67 -16.76 9.13 11.97
N VAL A 68 -16.77 8.37 10.87
CA VAL A 68 -16.89 6.90 10.88
C VAL A 68 -15.59 6.19 10.48
N VAL A 69 -14.48 6.93 10.40
CA VAL A 69 -13.17 6.33 10.14
C VAL A 69 -12.73 5.60 11.41
N SER A 70 -12.53 4.29 11.29
CA SER A 70 -12.17 3.44 12.43
C SER A 70 -10.68 3.58 12.79
N LEU A 71 -10.34 3.26 14.03
CA LEU A 71 -8.94 3.16 14.46
C LEU A 71 -8.16 2.15 13.62
N GLN A 72 -8.77 1.01 13.27
CA GLN A 72 -8.12 -0.05 12.48
C GLN A 72 -7.78 0.42 11.05
N GLU A 73 -8.64 1.25 10.45
CA GLU A 73 -8.36 1.88 9.15
C GLU A 73 -7.12 2.77 9.22
N VAL A 74 -7.00 3.59 10.28
CA VAL A 74 -5.83 4.45 10.49
C VAL A 74 -4.57 3.62 10.77
N GLN A 75 -4.68 2.57 11.58
CA GLN A 75 -3.56 1.69 11.90
C GLN A 75 -3.00 0.99 10.65
N LEU A 76 -3.83 0.66 9.65
CA LEU A 76 -3.36 0.16 8.36
C LEU A 76 -2.45 1.18 7.66
N TYR A 77 -2.87 2.45 7.57
CA TYR A 77 -2.04 3.49 6.94
C TYR A 77 -0.75 3.74 7.73
N LEU A 78 -0.83 3.69 9.06
CA LEU A 78 0.31 3.84 9.95
C LEU A 78 1.32 2.69 9.80
N ALA A 79 0.87 1.45 9.70
CA ALA A 79 1.72 0.28 9.46
C ALA A 79 2.54 0.45 8.17
N VAL A 80 1.88 0.88 7.07
CA VAL A 80 2.58 1.16 5.82
C VAL A 80 3.57 2.32 5.97
N ALA A 81 3.20 3.40 6.67
CA ALA A 81 4.10 4.53 6.91
C ALA A 81 5.35 4.14 7.71
N HIS A 82 5.26 3.23 8.68
CA HIS A 82 6.41 2.73 9.42
C HIS A 82 7.40 1.93 8.57
N ALA A 83 6.92 1.21 7.55
CA ALA A 83 7.78 0.44 6.65
C ALA A 83 8.56 1.33 5.67
N ILE A 84 8.13 2.58 5.47
CA ILE A 84 8.74 3.52 4.52
C ILE A 84 9.92 4.25 5.16
N THR A 85 11.10 4.07 4.58
CA THR A 85 12.32 4.82 4.94
C THR A 85 12.77 5.73 3.79
N LYS A 86 13.61 6.71 4.10
CA LYS A 86 14.14 7.68 3.11
C LYS A 86 14.84 7.03 1.93
N ASP A 87 15.44 5.85 2.12
CA ASP A 87 16.19 5.15 1.08
C ASP A 87 15.29 4.73 -0.10
N TYR A 88 14.00 4.52 0.16
CA TYR A 88 13.03 4.16 -0.88
C TYR A 88 12.32 5.36 -1.52
N LEU A 89 12.68 6.59 -1.12
CA LEU A 89 12.01 7.80 -1.60
C LEU A 89 12.73 8.46 -2.79
N ASP A 90 13.81 7.86 -3.29
CA ASP A 90 14.52 8.34 -4.47
C ASP A 90 13.74 7.99 -5.75
N PRO A 91 13.22 9.00 -6.49
CA PRO A 91 12.47 8.77 -7.73
C PRO A 91 13.32 8.19 -8.87
N VAL A 92 14.65 8.22 -8.78
CA VAL A 92 15.54 7.69 -9.82
C VAL A 92 15.54 6.16 -9.85
N ASN A 93 15.27 5.53 -8.70
CA ASN A 93 15.39 4.07 -8.53
C ASN A 93 14.05 3.33 -8.60
N THR A 94 12.97 3.99 -9.02
CA THR A 94 11.64 3.40 -9.20
C THR A 94 11.22 3.42 -10.68
N VAL A 95 10.22 2.60 -11.03
CA VAL A 95 9.48 2.74 -12.29
C VAL A 95 8.93 4.17 -12.45
N LYS A 96 8.60 4.60 -13.69
CA LYS A 96 8.31 6.02 -13.97
C LYS A 96 6.95 6.47 -13.45
N ASN A 97 5.98 5.57 -13.46
CA ASN A 97 4.63 5.82 -12.95
C ASN A 97 4.08 4.56 -12.29
N MET A 98 3.14 4.73 -11.37
CA MET A 98 2.56 3.61 -10.62
C MET A 98 1.93 2.55 -11.52
N GLN A 99 1.38 2.92 -12.69
CA GLN A 99 0.77 1.96 -13.61
C GLN A 99 1.78 0.97 -14.20
N GLU A 100 3.05 1.34 -14.31
CA GLU A 100 4.13 0.42 -14.72
C GLU A 100 4.28 -0.75 -13.74
N LEU A 101 3.87 -0.63 -12.47
CA LEU A 101 3.85 -1.76 -11.53
C LEU A 101 2.81 -2.85 -11.90
N LEU A 102 1.91 -2.59 -12.86
CA LEU A 102 1.01 -3.59 -13.45
C LEU A 102 1.49 -4.10 -14.81
N ASP A 103 2.71 -3.76 -15.22
CA ASP A 103 3.28 -4.30 -16.44
C ASP A 103 3.42 -5.82 -16.34
N VAL A 104 3.17 -6.52 -17.44
CA VAL A 104 3.25 -7.99 -17.50
C VAL A 104 4.62 -8.51 -17.07
N ASN A 105 5.69 -7.71 -17.13
CA ASN A 105 7.01 -8.06 -16.67
C ASN A 105 7.13 -8.15 -15.14
N TYR A 106 6.22 -7.54 -14.38
CA TYR A 106 6.21 -7.61 -12.91
C TYR A 106 5.09 -8.49 -12.34
N LEU A 107 4.09 -8.82 -13.17
CA LEU A 107 2.96 -9.65 -12.77
C LEU A 107 3.29 -11.13 -12.83
N TRP A 108 2.95 -11.87 -11.79
CA TRP A 108 3.02 -13.31 -11.84
C TRP A 108 1.98 -13.86 -12.82
N ILE A 109 2.19 -15.08 -13.32
CA ILE A 109 1.19 -15.74 -14.15
C ILE A 109 -0.05 -16.08 -13.31
N GLU A 110 -1.22 -16.13 -13.93
CA GLU A 110 -2.47 -16.45 -13.22
C GLU A 110 -2.50 -17.89 -12.68
N ASN A 111 -1.74 -18.80 -13.27
CA ASN A 111 -1.61 -20.16 -12.78
C ASN A 111 -0.63 -20.21 -11.60
N GLU A 112 -1.14 -20.65 -10.44
CA GLU A 112 -0.40 -20.73 -9.19
C GLU A 112 0.44 -22.03 -9.05
N ASP A 113 0.29 -22.99 -9.98
CA ASP A 113 0.97 -24.30 -9.94
C ASP A 113 2.51 -24.20 -9.86
N ASN A 114 3.09 -23.08 -10.34
CA ASN A 114 4.54 -22.85 -10.36
C ASN A 114 4.99 -21.80 -9.35
N ASP A 115 4.16 -21.42 -8.39
CA ASP A 115 4.48 -20.32 -7.47
C ASP A 115 5.73 -20.59 -6.63
N GLU A 116 5.89 -21.83 -6.15
CA GLU A 116 7.09 -22.24 -5.41
C GLU A 116 8.36 -22.07 -6.26
N GLN A 117 8.31 -22.46 -7.53
CA GLN A 117 9.45 -22.34 -8.45
C GLN A 117 9.77 -20.88 -8.79
N GLU A 118 8.75 -20.02 -8.88
CA GLU A 118 8.93 -18.58 -9.11
C GLU A 118 9.61 -17.93 -7.89
N TRP A 119 9.22 -18.33 -6.67
CA TRP A 119 9.85 -17.86 -5.42
C TRP A 119 11.31 -18.28 -5.28
N GLU A 120 11.69 -19.43 -5.81
CA GLU A 120 13.07 -19.94 -5.73
C GLU A 120 14.05 -19.25 -6.70
N LYS A 121 13.56 -18.37 -7.59
CA LYS A 121 14.44 -17.61 -8.48
C LYS A 121 15.27 -16.60 -7.70
N GLU A 122 16.44 -16.25 -8.25
CA GLU A 122 17.32 -15.21 -7.70
C GLU A 122 16.59 -13.87 -7.52
N THR A 123 15.71 -13.53 -8.45
CA THR A 123 14.79 -12.40 -8.34
C THR A 123 13.41 -12.85 -8.80
N PRO A 124 12.48 -13.13 -7.86
CA PRO A 124 11.11 -13.43 -8.20
C PRO A 124 10.48 -12.26 -8.95
N LYS A 125 9.56 -12.56 -9.86
CA LYS A 125 8.90 -11.55 -10.68
C LYS A 125 8.19 -10.48 -9.85
N GLY A 126 8.39 -9.22 -10.21
CA GLY A 126 7.93 -8.05 -9.48
C GLY A 126 8.68 -7.81 -8.16
N TYR A 127 9.85 -8.43 -7.96
CA TYR A 127 10.81 -8.05 -6.92
C TYR A 127 12.11 -7.50 -7.52
N GLU A 128 12.11 -7.22 -8.82
CA GLU A 128 13.14 -6.42 -9.45
C GLU A 128 13.22 -5.06 -8.75
N GLU A 129 14.43 -4.53 -8.59
CA GLU A 129 14.73 -3.36 -7.77
C GLU A 129 13.78 -2.18 -8.03
N GLN A 130 13.55 -1.83 -9.30
CA GLN A 130 12.69 -0.71 -9.67
C GLN A 130 11.23 -0.90 -9.26
N ALA A 131 10.70 -2.12 -9.39
CA ALA A 131 9.33 -2.42 -8.99
C ALA A 131 9.23 -2.43 -7.45
N PHE A 132 10.21 -3.07 -6.79
CA PHE A 132 10.25 -3.16 -5.34
C PHE A 132 10.35 -1.79 -4.67
N VAL A 133 11.27 -0.92 -5.12
CA VAL A 133 11.34 0.48 -4.65
C VAL A 133 10.03 1.21 -4.92
N GLY A 134 9.41 0.95 -6.07
CA GLY A 134 8.10 1.51 -6.43
C GLY A 134 6.99 1.22 -5.41
N TYR A 135 7.00 0.06 -4.75
CA TYR A 135 6.00 -0.25 -3.71
C TYR A 135 6.04 0.74 -2.55
N TYR A 136 7.23 1.16 -2.13
CA TYR A 136 7.42 2.14 -1.07
C TYR A 136 7.20 3.56 -1.60
N TYR A 137 7.81 3.90 -2.74
CA TYR A 137 7.73 5.24 -3.32
C TYR A 137 6.28 5.66 -3.59
N TYR A 138 5.50 4.82 -4.29
CA TYR A 138 4.11 5.16 -4.60
C TYR A 138 3.17 5.05 -3.40
N SER A 139 3.44 4.16 -2.45
CA SER A 139 2.71 4.13 -1.18
C SER A 139 2.91 5.43 -0.40
N TYR A 140 4.16 5.92 -0.34
CA TYR A 140 4.47 7.22 0.26
C TYR A 140 3.75 8.37 -0.45
N MET A 141 3.83 8.44 -1.78
CA MET A 141 3.16 9.49 -2.56
C MET A 141 1.64 9.51 -2.35
N LEU A 142 1.01 8.33 -2.28
CA LEU A 142 -0.41 8.20 -1.99
C LEU A 142 -0.76 8.70 -0.58
N LEU A 143 0.03 8.31 0.43
CA LEU A 143 -0.17 8.78 1.80
C LEU A 143 0.07 10.28 1.94
N GLN A 144 1.05 10.84 1.22
CA GLN A 144 1.30 12.29 1.14
C GLN A 144 0.10 13.04 0.57
N GLU A 145 -0.47 12.57 -0.54
CA GLU A 145 -1.68 13.17 -1.12
C GLU A 145 -2.88 13.15 -0.16
N ALA A 146 -2.94 12.17 0.76
CA ALA A 146 -3.99 12.04 1.76
C ALA A 146 -3.79 12.87 3.04
N VAL A 147 -2.63 13.54 3.22
CA VAL A 147 -2.31 14.36 4.41
C VAL A 147 -3.40 15.37 4.79
N PRO A 148 -4.04 16.11 3.85
CA PRO A 148 -5.12 17.03 4.19
C PRO A 148 -6.35 16.33 4.81
N ILE A 149 -6.67 15.12 4.34
CA ILE A 149 -7.78 14.33 4.85
C ILE A 149 -7.44 13.79 6.25
N PHE A 150 -6.24 13.23 6.43
CA PHE A 150 -5.78 12.77 7.75
C PHE A 150 -5.83 13.89 8.78
N SER A 151 -5.33 15.08 8.44
CA SER A 151 -5.36 16.25 9.32
C SER A 151 -6.80 16.66 9.70
N THR A 152 -7.75 16.52 8.76
CA THR A 152 -9.16 16.80 9.01
C THR A 152 -9.81 15.75 9.92
N ILE A 153 -9.46 14.47 9.75
CA ILE A 153 -9.94 13.39 10.62
C ILE A 153 -9.42 13.59 12.05
N THR A 154 -8.14 13.95 12.23
CA THR A 154 -7.55 14.20 13.55
C THR A 154 -8.33 15.28 14.32
N ALA A 155 -8.82 16.31 13.64
CA ALA A 155 -9.58 17.39 14.26
C ALA A 155 -11.02 17.01 14.66
N ARG A 156 -11.55 15.89 14.14
CA ARG A 156 -12.97 15.50 14.27
C ARG A 156 -13.18 14.13 14.93
N ASN A 157 -12.13 13.32 15.04
CA ASN A 157 -12.20 11.95 15.55
C ASN A 157 -11.13 11.77 16.64
N ASN A 158 -11.58 11.69 17.89
CA ASN A 158 -10.69 11.53 19.04
C ASN A 158 -10.12 10.12 19.18
N GLU A 159 -10.81 9.08 18.66
CA GLU A 159 -10.40 7.68 18.85
C GLU A 159 -9.11 7.35 18.10
N ALA A 160 -8.92 7.90 16.90
CA ALA A 160 -7.74 7.67 16.07
C ALA A 160 -6.73 8.83 16.09
N ALA A 161 -6.93 9.84 16.95
CA ALA A 161 -6.16 11.08 16.92
C ALA A 161 -4.65 10.87 17.16
N GLU A 162 -4.28 9.99 18.10
CA GLU A 162 -2.87 9.68 18.40
C GLU A 162 -2.19 8.99 17.22
N CYS A 163 -2.81 7.93 16.66
CA CYS A 163 -2.28 7.23 15.49
C CYS A 163 -2.17 8.14 14.26
N LEU A 164 -3.13 9.06 14.06
CA LEU A 164 -3.05 10.04 12.97
C LEU A 164 -1.93 11.05 13.19
N ALA A 165 -1.71 11.51 14.43
CA ALA A 165 -0.61 12.42 14.75
C ALA A 165 0.75 11.77 14.49
N GLU A 166 0.89 10.48 14.83
CA GLU A 166 2.08 9.69 14.52
C GLU A 166 2.25 9.51 13.00
N LEU A 167 1.19 9.10 12.30
CA LEU A 167 1.20 8.97 10.83
C LEU A 167 1.66 10.26 10.15
N LEU A 168 1.08 11.40 10.53
CA LEU A 168 1.45 12.71 10.00
C LEU A 168 2.91 13.09 10.32
N THR A 169 3.44 12.63 11.46
CA THR A 169 4.84 12.85 11.83
C THR A 169 5.78 12.03 10.96
N LEU A 170 5.50 10.74 10.75
CA LEU A 170 6.27 9.86 9.87
C LEU A 170 6.26 10.37 8.43
N LEU A 171 5.12 10.85 7.94
CA LEU A 171 5.01 11.41 6.59
C LEU A 171 5.82 12.70 6.42
N ARG A 172 6.00 13.51 7.47
CA ARG A 172 6.86 14.70 7.41
C ARG A 172 8.34 14.36 7.53
N ASN A 173 8.66 13.35 8.35
CA ASN A 173 10.02 12.95 8.66
C ASN A 173 10.18 11.43 8.52
N PRO A 174 10.25 10.89 7.29
CA PRO A 174 10.49 9.46 7.10
C PRO A 174 11.79 9.03 7.77
N THR A 175 11.81 7.82 8.32
CA THR A 175 12.98 7.30 9.04
C THR A 175 14.14 7.00 8.10
N ILE A 176 15.36 6.96 8.63
CA ILE A 176 16.55 6.41 7.95
C ILE A 176 16.74 5.00 8.52
N LYS A 177 17.05 4.01 7.67
CA LYS A 177 17.38 2.66 8.13
C LYS A 177 18.86 2.56 8.54
#